data_AF-A0A5Z5PU15-F1
#
_entry.id   AF-A0A5Z5PU15-F1
#
_cell.length_a   1.000
_cell.length_b   1.000
_cell.length_c   1.000
_cell.angle_alpha   90.00
_cell.angle_beta   90.00
_cell.angle_gamma   90.00
#
_symmetry.space_group_name_H-M   'P 1'
#
loop_
_entity.id
_entity.type
_entity.pdbx_description
1 polymer ?
#
loop_
_entity_poly.entity_id
_entity_poly.type
_entity_poly.pdbx_seq_one_letter_code
_entity_poly.pdbx_strand_id
1 'polypeptide(L)'
;SVFDVRNIKKLPNVVIIYGYQDDPEYMYDAAIAHHADGIIYAGTGAGSVSVRSDAGIKKAEKAGIIVVRASRTGNGVVPLDKGQPGLVSDSLNPAKARVLLMTALTQTRNPELIQSYFSTY
;
A
#
# COMPACT_ATOMS: atom_id res chain seq x y z
N SER A 1 0.38 -17.32 -12.93
CA SER A 1 0.73 -16.17 -12.08
C SER A 1 2.24 -16.06 -12.02
N VAL A 2 2.80 -14.85 -12.03
CA VAL A 2 4.25 -14.62 -11.84
C VAL A 2 4.71 -14.85 -10.39
N PHE A 3 3.76 -15.06 -9.46
CA PHE A 3 4.05 -15.33 -8.05
C PHE A 3 4.14 -16.83 -7.78
N ASP A 4 5.33 -17.34 -7.43
CA ASP A 4 5.53 -18.69 -6.89
C ASP A 4 5.86 -18.62 -5.39
N VAL A 5 5.02 -19.25 -4.58
CA VAL A 5 5.11 -19.23 -3.11
C VAL A 5 5.46 -20.59 -2.50
N ARG A 6 5.71 -21.64 -3.31
CA ARG A 6 5.89 -23.01 -2.82
C ARG A 6 7.04 -23.17 -1.83
N ASN A 7 8.09 -22.37 -1.97
CA ASN A 7 9.29 -22.42 -1.13
C ASN A 7 9.36 -21.25 -0.13
N ILE A 8 8.31 -20.45 0.00
CA ILE A 8 8.27 -19.28 0.88
C ILE A 8 7.82 -19.72 2.27
N LYS A 9 8.69 -19.55 3.27
CA LYS A 9 8.39 -19.93 4.66
C LYS A 9 7.65 -18.84 5.44
N LYS A 10 7.78 -17.58 5.02
CA LYS A 10 7.13 -16.42 5.64
C LYS A 10 6.89 -15.36 4.57
N LEU A 11 5.67 -14.84 4.52
CA LEU A 11 5.33 -13.73 3.63
C LEU A 11 5.76 -12.38 4.24
N PRO A 12 6.08 -11.38 3.40
CA PRO A 12 6.32 -10.00 3.82
C PRO A 12 5.20 -9.47 4.72
N ASN A 13 5.58 -8.71 5.75
CA ASN A 13 4.65 -8.12 6.70
C ASN A 13 4.01 -6.86 6.11
N VAL A 14 2.78 -6.98 5.62
CA VAL A 14 1.99 -5.85 5.10
C VAL A 14 0.87 -5.50 6.07
N VAL A 15 0.79 -4.22 6.46
CA VAL A 15 -0.27 -3.69 7.34
C VAL A 15 -1.28 -2.86 6.53
N ILE A 16 -2.49 -2.65 7.08
CA ILE A 16 -3.50 -1.77 6.50
C ILE A 16 -3.71 -0.59 7.45
N ILE A 17 -3.58 0.63 6.96
CA ILE A 17 -3.89 1.87 7.68
C ILE A 17 -5.15 2.47 7.07
N TYR A 18 -6.11 2.84 7.92
CA TYR A 18 -7.40 3.35 7.47
C TYR A 18 -7.38 4.88 7.40
N GLY A 19 -7.82 5.45 6.28
CA GLY A 19 -8.01 6.90 6.13
C GLY A 19 -9.37 7.33 6.65
N TYR A 20 -9.42 8.40 7.43
CA TYR A 20 -10.62 9.03 7.98
C TYR A 20 -10.31 10.48 8.39
N GLN A 21 -11.33 11.27 8.74
CA GLN A 21 -11.10 12.61 9.30
C GLN A 21 -10.30 12.45 10.59
N ASP A 22 -9.22 13.22 10.74
CA ASP A 22 -8.33 13.10 11.90
C ASP A 22 -7.60 11.76 12.01
N ASP A 23 -7.35 11.13 10.86
CA ASP A 23 -6.39 10.04 10.75
C ASP A 23 -5.01 10.45 11.28
N PRO A 24 -4.44 9.67 12.22
CA PRO A 24 -3.21 10.05 12.90
C PRO A 24 -1.96 9.61 12.14
N GLU A 25 -0.96 10.50 12.09
CA GLU A 25 0.35 10.22 11.49
C GLU A 25 1.11 9.10 12.23
N TYR A 26 0.91 8.94 13.54
CA TYR A 26 1.66 7.94 14.34
C TYR A 26 1.42 6.48 13.93
N MET A 27 0.36 6.18 13.16
CA MET A 27 0.13 4.83 12.65
C MET A 27 1.21 4.42 11.64
N TYR A 28 1.74 5.39 10.88
CA TYR A 28 2.86 5.17 9.98
C TYR A 28 4.17 5.00 10.76
N ASP A 29 4.35 5.76 11.83
CA ASP A 29 5.50 5.62 12.74
C ASP A 29 5.53 4.25 13.39
N ALA A 30 4.38 3.76 13.85
CA ALA A 30 4.25 2.40 14.38
C ALA A 30 4.61 1.36 13.32
N ALA A 31 4.11 1.49 12.08
CA ALA A 31 4.45 0.58 11.00
C ALA A 31 5.96 0.57 10.69
N ILE A 32 6.62 1.74 10.72
CA ILE A 32 8.07 1.88 10.55
C ILE A 32 8.83 1.24 11.72
N ALA A 33 8.44 1.55 12.95
CA ALA A 33 9.07 1.02 14.16
C ALA A 33 8.98 -0.51 14.27
N HIS A 34 7.91 -1.09 13.72
CA HIS A 34 7.72 -2.55 13.63
C HIS A 34 8.23 -3.17 12.32
N HIS A 35 9.00 -2.43 11.52
CA HIS A 35 9.62 -2.90 10.27
C HIS A 35 8.61 -3.56 9.31
N ALA A 36 7.47 -2.91 9.07
CA ALA A 36 6.54 -3.37 8.04
C ALA A 36 7.23 -3.36 6.66
N ASP A 37 7.03 -4.41 5.87
CA ASP A 37 7.56 -4.51 4.51
C ASP A 37 6.74 -3.66 3.52
N GLY A 38 5.45 -3.47 3.81
CA GLY A 38 4.55 -2.65 3.02
C GLY A 38 3.34 -2.14 3.81
N ILE A 39 2.69 -1.11 3.29
CA ILE A 39 1.47 -0.51 3.84
C ILE A 39 0.42 -0.43 2.74
N ILE A 40 -0.79 -0.87 3.05
CA ILE A 40 -1.97 -0.51 2.28
C ILE A 40 -2.68 0.63 3.00
N TYR A 41 -2.87 1.76 2.33
CA TYR A 41 -3.66 2.88 2.84
C TYR A 41 -5.09 2.77 2.30
N ALA A 42 -6.05 2.46 3.16
CA ALA A 42 -7.48 2.43 2.82
C ALA A 42 -8.06 3.86 2.85
N GLY A 43 -7.76 4.63 1.80
CA GLY A 43 -8.06 6.05 1.71
C GLY A 43 -9.53 6.38 1.47
N THR A 44 -9.87 7.65 1.63
CA THR A 44 -11.21 8.18 1.34
C THR A 44 -11.40 8.34 -0.17
N GLY A 45 -12.64 8.28 -0.66
CA GLY A 45 -12.96 8.51 -2.08
C GLY A 45 -12.14 7.63 -3.03
N ALA A 46 -11.41 8.25 -3.96
CA ALA A 46 -10.53 7.56 -4.90
C ALA A 46 -9.09 7.43 -4.34
N GLY A 47 -8.95 6.99 -3.09
CA GLY A 47 -7.64 6.83 -2.41
C GLY A 47 -6.96 8.15 -2.02
N SER A 48 -7.76 9.17 -1.69
CA SER A 48 -7.28 10.49 -1.26
C SER A 48 -6.58 10.44 0.09
N VAL A 49 -5.49 11.19 0.22
CA VAL A 49 -4.69 11.32 1.45
C VAL A 49 -4.95 12.65 2.17
N SER A 50 -5.01 12.62 3.50
CA SER A 50 -4.96 13.85 4.32
C SER A 50 -3.53 14.39 4.38
N VAL A 51 -3.32 15.61 4.87
CA VAL A 51 -1.97 16.17 5.07
C VAL A 51 -1.12 15.33 6.04
N ARG A 52 -1.75 14.70 7.04
CA ARG A 52 -1.07 13.83 8.02
C ARG A 52 -0.69 12.48 7.39
N SER A 53 -1.62 11.90 6.63
CA SER A 53 -1.34 10.65 5.91
C SER A 53 -0.33 10.85 4.79
N ASP A 54 -0.34 11.98 4.07
CA ASP A 54 0.71 12.33 3.10
C ASP A 54 2.11 12.35 3.76
N ALA A 55 2.25 13.03 4.90
CA ALA A 55 3.50 13.07 5.66
C ALA A 55 3.94 11.66 6.12
N GLY A 56 3.01 10.88 6.68
CA GLY A 56 3.25 9.52 7.14
C GLY A 56 3.65 8.56 6.01
N ILE A 57 2.99 8.65 4.85
CA ILE A 57 3.33 7.86 3.65
C ILE A 57 4.74 8.21 3.18
N LYS A 58 5.07 9.49 3.03
CA LYS A 58 6.42 9.93 2.62
C LYS A 58 7.49 9.49 3.61
N LYS A 59 7.18 9.44 4.91
CA LYS A 59 8.08 8.93 5.95
C LYS A 59 8.31 7.42 5.79
N ALA A 60 7.25 6.65 5.55
CA ALA A 60 7.34 5.21 5.30
C ALA A 60 8.13 4.89 4.02
N GLU A 61 7.89 5.63 2.93
CA GLU A 61 8.64 5.47 1.67
C GLU A 61 10.14 5.77 1.86
N LYS A 62 10.48 6.84 2.61
CA LYS A 62 11.88 7.14 2.98
C LYS A 62 12.52 6.04 3.82
N ALA A 63 11.73 5.30 4.61
CA ALA A 63 12.18 4.13 5.35
C ALA A 63 12.23 2.85 4.50
N GLY A 64 11.97 2.93 3.19
CA GLY A 64 12.02 1.81 2.25
C GLY A 64 10.77 0.94 2.23
N ILE A 65 9.67 1.38 2.85
CA ILE A 65 8.39 0.66 2.92
C ILE A 65 7.56 1.00 1.68
N ILE A 66 7.08 -0.02 0.97
CA ILE A 66 6.19 0.20 -0.19
C ILE A 66 4.80 0.54 0.31
N VAL A 67 4.28 1.70 -0.11
CA VAL A 67 2.91 2.11 0.22
C VAL A 67 2.03 2.05 -1.02
N VAL A 68 0.85 1.44 -0.89
CA VAL A 68 -0.18 1.38 -1.93
C VAL A 68 -1.45 2.02 -1.41
N ARG A 69 -1.94 3.04 -2.11
CA ARG A 69 -3.23 3.68 -1.86
C ARG A 69 -4.35 2.83 -2.45
N ALA A 70 -5.24 2.40 -1.58
CA ALA A 70 -6.51 1.75 -1.90
C ALA A 70 -7.67 2.64 -1.43
N SER A 71 -8.90 2.17 -1.61
CA SER A 71 -10.10 2.90 -1.17
C SER A 71 -10.92 2.14 -0.13
N ARG A 72 -11.42 2.88 0.86
CA ARG A 72 -12.39 2.39 1.85
C ARG A 72 -13.84 2.39 1.34
N THR A 73 -14.14 2.89 0.14
CA THR A 73 -15.51 2.94 -0.43
C THR A 73 -16.07 1.56 -0.76
N GLY A 74 -15.21 0.53 -0.80
CA GLY A 74 -15.58 -0.85 -1.07
C GLY A 74 -15.50 -1.25 -2.54
N ASN A 75 -15.78 -0.32 -3.47
CA ASN A 75 -15.74 -0.54 -4.92
C ASN A 75 -15.21 0.69 -5.66
N GLY A 76 -14.75 0.49 -6.90
CA GLY A 76 -14.25 1.52 -7.80
C GLY A 76 -12.75 1.41 -8.06
N VAL A 77 -12.21 2.34 -8.86
CA VAL A 77 -10.80 2.40 -9.22
C VAL A 77 -10.13 3.55 -8.46
N VAL A 78 -8.95 3.30 -7.90
CA VAL A 78 -8.03 4.35 -7.43
C VAL A 78 -7.09 4.70 -8.59
N PRO A 79 -7.27 5.87 -9.25
CA PRO A 79 -6.46 6.25 -10.40
C PRO A 79 -5.08 6.73 -9.99
N LEU A 80 -4.11 6.58 -10.89
CA LEU A 80 -2.80 7.21 -10.74
C LEU A 80 -2.93 8.73 -10.62
N ASP A 81 -2.26 9.28 -9.62
CA ASP A 81 -2.19 10.72 -9.38
C ASP A 81 -0.75 11.06 -8.97
N LYS A 82 -0.02 11.75 -9.85
CA LYS A 82 1.38 12.15 -9.62
C LYS A 82 1.52 13.21 -8.52
N GLY A 83 0.43 13.85 -8.09
CA GLY A 83 0.41 14.80 -6.99
C GLY A 83 0.35 14.15 -5.61
N GLN A 84 0.08 12.84 -5.52
CA GLN A 84 -0.05 12.11 -4.27
C GLN A 84 1.06 11.04 -4.14
N PRO A 85 1.55 10.76 -2.91
CA PRO A 85 2.56 9.75 -2.68
C PRO A 85 1.98 8.33 -2.79
N GLY A 86 2.85 7.32 -2.81
CA GLY A 86 2.45 5.92 -2.89
C GLY A 86 1.95 5.47 -4.27
N LEU A 87 1.95 4.16 -4.45
CA LEU A 87 1.35 3.46 -5.58
C LEU A 87 -0.18 3.47 -5.46
N VAL A 88 -0.88 2.95 -6.47
CA VAL A 88 -2.35 2.79 -6.45
C VAL A 88 -2.77 1.34 -6.64
N SER A 89 -3.85 0.96 -5.97
CA SER A 89 -4.36 -0.41 -5.94
C SER A 89 -5.21 -0.80 -7.15
N ASP A 90 -5.36 0.09 -8.13
CA ASP A 90 -6.36 -0.03 -9.19
C ASP A 90 -7.75 -0.26 -8.57
N SER A 91 -8.43 -1.35 -8.91
CA SER A 91 -9.76 -1.75 -8.43
C SER A 91 -9.73 -2.68 -7.22
N LEU A 92 -8.56 -3.06 -6.72
CA LEU A 92 -8.44 -3.93 -5.56
C LEU A 92 -8.82 -3.18 -4.29
N ASN A 93 -9.76 -3.75 -3.54
CA ASN A 93 -10.05 -3.29 -2.18
C ASN A 93 -8.84 -3.52 -1.25
N PRO A 94 -8.78 -2.89 -0.06
CA PRO A 94 -7.61 -2.96 0.81
C PRO A 94 -7.19 -4.38 1.20
N ALA A 95 -8.16 -5.29 1.38
CA ALA A 95 -7.88 -6.68 1.73
C ALA A 95 -7.21 -7.44 0.58
N LYS A 96 -7.71 -7.28 -0.66
CA LYS A 96 -7.11 -7.88 -1.86
C LYS A 96 -5.76 -7.25 -2.19
N ALA A 97 -5.67 -5.92 -2.10
CA ALA A 97 -4.44 -5.18 -2.33
C ALA A 97 -3.31 -5.63 -1.39
N ARG A 98 -3.64 -5.90 -0.12
CA ARG A 98 -2.70 -6.46 0.85
C ARG A 98 -2.12 -7.78 0.39
N VAL A 99 -2.96 -8.71 -0.07
CA VAL A 99 -2.51 -10.03 -0.54
C VAL A 99 -1.60 -9.88 -1.76
N LEU A 100 -1.98 -9.05 -2.74
CA LEU A 100 -1.14 -8.81 -3.92
C LEU A 100 0.20 -8.17 -3.55
N LEU A 101 0.21 -7.18 -2.65
CA LEU A 101 1.47 -6.55 -2.21
C LEU A 101 2.36 -7.55 -1.47
N MET A 102 1.78 -8.39 -0.60
CA MET A 102 2.54 -9.45 0.08
C MET A 102 3.24 -10.38 -0.90
N THR A 103 2.56 -10.82 -1.96
CA THR A 103 3.16 -11.69 -2.98
C THR A 103 4.10 -10.95 -3.92
N ALA A 104 3.83 -9.69 -4.24
CA ALA A 104 4.70 -8.85 -5.06
C ALA A 104 6.06 -8.62 -4.40
N LEU A 105 6.05 -8.36 -3.09
CA LEU A 105 7.26 -8.13 -2.29
C LEU A 105 8.16 -9.37 -2.16
N THR A 106 7.68 -10.58 -2.51
CA THR A 106 8.55 -11.76 -2.62
C THR A 106 9.33 -11.81 -3.93
N GLN A 107 8.93 -11.02 -4.93
CA GLN A 107 9.53 -10.99 -6.25
C GLN A 107 10.42 -9.76 -6.45
N THR A 108 10.00 -8.61 -5.92
CA THR A 108 10.68 -7.34 -6.18
C THR A 108 10.35 -6.30 -5.12
N ARG A 109 11.24 -5.29 -5.00
CA ARG A 109 10.96 -4.03 -4.29
C ARG A 109 10.94 -2.82 -5.22
N ASN A 110 10.97 -3.02 -6.55
CA ASN A 110 10.88 -1.94 -7.53
C ASN A 110 9.42 -1.41 -7.59
N PRO A 111 9.16 -0.14 -7.23
CA PRO A 111 7.80 0.42 -7.22
C PRO A 111 7.10 0.38 -8.58
N GLU A 112 7.82 0.60 -9.68
CA GLU A 112 7.26 0.58 -11.04
C GLU A 112 6.75 -0.81 -11.42
N LEU A 113 7.54 -1.85 -11.10
CA LEU A 113 7.15 -3.23 -11.35
C LEU A 113 5.98 -3.64 -10.45
N ILE A 114 5.98 -3.24 -9.17
CA ILE A 114 4.84 -3.47 -8.27
C ILE A 114 3.58 -2.78 -8.79
N GLN A 115 3.67 -1.54 -9.25
CA GLN A 115 2.53 -0.83 -9.83
C GLN A 115 1.98 -1.57 -11.05
N SER A 116 2.85 -2.13 -11.90
CA SER A 116 2.41 -2.92 -13.07
C SER A 116 1.65 -4.18 -12.66
N TYR A 117 2.00 -4.82 -11.53
CA TYR A 117 1.23 -5.94 -10.99
C TYR A 117 -0.17 -5.53 -10.58
N PHE A 118 -0.33 -4.39 -9.89
CA PHE A 118 -1.65 -3.85 -9.52
C PHE A 118 -2.52 -3.49 -10.73
N SER A 119 -1.91 -3.12 -11.85
CA SER A 119 -2.64 -2.87 -13.10
C SER A 119 -2.98 -4.14 -13.90
N THR A 120 -2.45 -5.30 -13.52
CA THR A 120 -2.58 -6.55 -14.27
C THR A 120 -3.38 -7.64 -13.53
N TYR A 121 -3.23 -7.73 -12.21
CA TYR A 121 -3.73 -8.82 -11.36
C TYR A 121 -4.81 -8.40 -10.38
#